data_AF-A0A7X7YJV5-F1
#
_entry.id   AF-A0A7X7YJV5-F1
#
_cell.length_a   1.000
_cell.length_b   1.000
_cell.length_c   1.000
_cell.angle_alpha   90.00
_cell.angle_beta   90.00
_cell.angle_gamma   90.00
#
_symmetry.space_group_name_H-M   'P 1'
#
loop_
_entity.id
_entity.type
_entity.pdbx_description
1 polymer ?
#
loop_
_entity_poly.entity_id
_entity_poly.type
_entity_poly.pdbx_seq_one_letter_code
_entity_poly.pdbx_strand_id
1 'polypeptide(L)'
;MASIIIQTGQRQGDYYPLGQRTTIIGRDEALTVQIKDPHISRKHLKIRYDTESKDYKATDLNSTNGVLINGNKIQVETTLCDDDLITIGLTTLLFTLRDFDDAKSALHHLKTIGERTRITMYPKKPM
;
A
#
# COMPACT_ATOMS: atom_id res chain seq x y z
N MET A 1 -6.22 0.82 14.51
CA MET A 1 -5.76 1.86 13.58
C MET A 1 -5.10 1.14 12.41
N ALA A 2 -5.14 1.67 11.18
CA ALA A 2 -4.52 1.01 10.03
C ALA A 2 -3.17 1.63 9.73
N SER A 3 -2.34 0.97 8.93
CA SER A 3 -1.02 1.46 8.52
C SER A 3 -0.70 1.07 7.08
N ILE A 4 0.14 1.88 6.46
CA ILE A 4 0.83 1.55 5.20
C ILE A 4 2.30 1.32 5.51
N ILE A 5 2.85 0.21 5.03
CA ILE A 5 4.28 -0.09 5.11
C ILE A 5 4.84 -0.17 3.71
N ILE A 6 5.97 0.49 3.44
CA ILE A 6 6.64 0.39 2.14
C ILE A 6 7.39 -0.94 2.08
N GLN A 7 6.89 -1.87 1.29
CA GLN A 7 7.48 -3.21 1.13
C GLN A 7 8.67 -3.21 0.16
N THR A 8 8.59 -2.44 -0.92
CA THR A 8 9.65 -2.33 -1.95
C THR A 8 9.76 -0.88 -2.42
N GLY A 9 10.94 -0.49 -2.89
CA GLY A 9 11.23 0.87 -3.38
C GLY A 9 12.28 1.60 -2.54
N GLN A 10 12.55 2.87 -2.88
CA GLN A 10 13.62 3.65 -2.25
C GLN A 10 13.48 3.82 -0.73
N ARG A 11 12.25 3.74 -0.22
CA ARG A 11 11.91 3.97 1.19
C ARG A 11 11.44 2.69 1.89
N GLN A 12 11.92 1.53 1.45
CA GLN A 12 11.54 0.24 2.03
C GLN A 12 11.71 0.22 3.56
N GLY A 13 10.68 -0.22 4.27
CA GLY A 13 10.64 -0.27 5.73
C GLY A 13 9.97 0.95 6.38
N ASP A 14 9.77 2.05 5.66
CA ASP A 14 9.01 3.18 6.19
C ASP A 14 7.54 2.79 6.42
N TYR A 15 6.96 3.31 7.49
CA TYR A 15 5.57 3.07 7.86
C TYR A 15 4.83 4.39 8.08
N TYR A 16 3.55 4.40 7.71
CA TYR A 16 2.66 5.54 7.83
C TYR A 16 1.35 5.10 8.48
N PRO A 17 1.03 5.57 9.70
CA PRO A 17 -0.25 5.27 10.32
C PRO A 17 -1.37 5.98 9.55
N LEU A 18 -2.41 5.22 9.23
CA LEU A 18 -3.66 5.70 8.68
C LEU A 18 -4.65 5.94 9.83
N GLY A 19 -5.00 7.22 10.01
CA GLY A 19 -6.15 7.61 10.80
C GLY A 19 -7.45 7.52 10.00
N GLN A 20 -8.52 8.11 10.56
CA GLN A 20 -9.81 8.21 9.86
C GLN A 20 -9.86 9.32 8.81
N ARG A 21 -8.78 10.10 8.67
CA ARG A 21 -8.69 11.16 7.66
C ARG A 21 -8.31 10.59 6.30
N THR A 22 -8.73 11.29 5.25
CA THR A 22 -8.29 10.96 3.90
C THR A 22 -6.78 11.18 3.78
N THR A 23 -6.08 10.15 3.30
CA THR A 23 -4.64 10.17 3.04
C THR A 23 -4.42 10.11 1.53
N ILE A 24 -3.60 11.02 1.00
CA ILE A 24 -3.21 11.01 -0.40
C ILE A 24 -1.73 10.63 -0.48
N ILE A 25 -1.46 9.65 -1.33
CA ILE A 25 -0.13 9.08 -1.57
C ILE A 25 0.28 9.43 -3.00
N GLY A 26 1.52 9.88 -3.16
CA GLY A 26 2.05 10.26 -4.47
C GLY A 26 3.48 10.80 -4.37
N ARG A 27 4.01 11.27 -5.51
CA ARG A 27 5.37 11.83 -5.56
C ARG A 27 5.47 13.32 -5.21
N ASP A 28 4.33 14.00 -5.12
CA ASP A 28 4.28 15.43 -4.79
C ASP A 28 4.79 15.67 -3.36
N GLU A 29 5.67 16.67 -3.21
CA GLU A 29 6.32 17.00 -1.95
C GLU A 29 5.39 17.63 -0.92
N ALA A 30 4.24 18.15 -1.36
CA ALA A 30 3.22 18.69 -0.46
C ALA A 30 2.38 17.60 0.25
N LEU A 31 2.58 16.31 -0.09
CA LEU A 31 1.81 15.20 0.48
C LEU A 31 2.43 14.67 1.77
N THR A 32 1.56 14.31 2.73
CA THR A 32 1.96 13.66 3.98
C THR A 32 2.70 12.34 3.73
N VAL A 33 2.26 11.58 2.73
CA VAL A 33 2.90 10.32 2.32
C VAL A 33 3.54 10.52 0.96
N GLN A 34 4.73 11.10 0.96
CA GLN A 34 5.54 11.29 -0.24
C GLN A 34 6.39 10.05 -0.54
N ILE A 35 6.21 9.49 -1.75
CA ILE A 35 7.03 8.41 -2.29
C ILE A 35 7.77 8.92 -3.54
N LYS A 36 9.10 8.92 -3.48
CA LYS A 36 9.96 9.41 -4.56
C LYS A 36 10.19 8.31 -5.59
N ASP A 37 9.22 8.15 -6.49
CA ASP A 37 9.29 7.27 -7.65
C ASP A 37 8.82 8.04 -8.90
N PRO A 38 9.63 8.13 -9.97
CA PRO A 38 9.25 8.78 -11.22
C PRO A 38 7.98 8.19 -11.88
N HIS A 39 7.67 6.91 -11.62
CA HIS A 39 6.50 6.22 -12.16
C HIS A 39 5.24 6.45 -11.31
N ILE A 40 5.37 7.14 -10.18
CA ILE A 40 4.24 7.55 -9.36
C ILE A 40 3.79 8.95 -9.80
N SER A 41 2.47 9.17 -9.79
CA SER A 41 1.86 10.44 -10.16
C SER A 41 1.93 11.40 -8.98
N ARG A 42 1.87 12.71 -9.22
CA ARG A 42 1.94 13.72 -8.14
C ARG A 42 0.96 13.41 -7.01
N LYS A 43 -0.30 13.15 -7.37
CA LYS A 43 -1.31 12.51 -6.53
C LYS A 43 -1.71 11.23 -7.25
N HIS A 44 -1.50 10.06 -6.64
CA HIS A 44 -1.62 8.78 -7.34
C HIS A 44 -2.70 7.90 -6.71
N LEU A 45 -2.68 7.77 -5.39
CA LEU A 45 -3.60 6.94 -4.63
C LEU A 45 -4.24 7.76 -3.51
N LYS A 46 -5.54 7.65 -3.35
CA LYS A 46 -6.28 8.14 -2.19
C LYS A 46 -6.72 6.94 -1.36
N ILE A 47 -6.45 6.99 -0.06
CA ILE A 47 -7.02 6.07 0.93
C ILE A 47 -7.91 6.89 1.86
N ARG A 48 -9.18 6.51 1.99
CA ARG A 48 -10.09 7.11 2.98
C ARG A 48 -10.65 6.04 3.89
N TYR A 49 -11.00 6.44 5.10
CA TYR A 49 -11.83 5.63 5.97
C TYR A 49 -13.31 5.93 5.68
N ASP A 50 -14.11 4.90 5.48
CA ASP A 50 -15.55 4.99 5.37
C ASP A 50 -16.19 4.75 6.75
N THR A 51 -16.88 5.75 7.27
CA THR A 51 -17.48 5.68 8.59
C THR A 51 -18.73 4.79 8.66
N GLU A 52 -19.43 4.61 7.53
CA GLU A 52 -20.65 3.80 7.48
C GLU A 52 -20.29 2.31 7.48
N SER A 53 -19.40 1.90 6.58
CA SER A 53 -18.92 0.52 6.47
C SER A 53 -17.79 0.16 7.44
N LYS A 54 -17.18 1.16 8.10
CA LYS A 54 -16.04 1.01 9.02
C LYS A 54 -14.82 0.33 8.36
N ASP A 55 -14.59 0.61 7.08
CA ASP A 55 -13.50 0.05 6.30
C ASP A 55 -12.67 1.13 5.60
N TYR A 56 -11.51 0.74 5.07
CA TYR A 56 -10.67 1.65 4.28
C TYR A 56 -10.94 1.40 2.80
N LYS A 57 -11.00 2.49 2.03
CA LYS A 57 -11.24 2.46 0.59
C LYS A 57 -10.08 3.08 -0.15
N ALA A 58 -9.59 2.40 -1.18
CA ALA A 58 -8.59 2.89 -2.11
C ALA A 58 -9.24 3.44 -3.39
N THR A 59 -8.76 4.58 -3.86
CA THR A 59 -9.15 5.17 -5.14
C THR A 59 -7.91 5.58 -5.94
N ASP A 60 -7.83 5.15 -7.19
CA ASP A 60 -6.86 5.69 -8.15
C ASP A 60 -7.23 7.14 -8.50
N LEU A 61 -6.30 8.08 -8.34
CA LEU A 61 -6.49 9.50 -8.62
C LEU A 61 -6.14 9.84 -10.07
N ASN A 62 -6.63 9.03 -11.01
CA ASN A 62 -6.31 9.11 -12.44
C ASN A 62 -4.79 9.09 -12.69
N SER A 63 -4.12 8.15 -12.03
CA SER A 63 -2.68 8.01 -12.17
C SER A 63 -2.27 7.47 -13.53
N THR A 64 -1.04 7.77 -13.94
CA THR A 64 -0.52 7.39 -15.26
C THR A 64 -0.42 5.86 -15.43
N ASN A 65 0.06 5.17 -14.38
CA ASN A 65 0.26 3.71 -14.41
C ASN A 65 -0.92 2.94 -13.80
N GLY A 66 -1.79 3.62 -13.06
CA GLY A 66 -2.87 3.02 -12.31
C GLY A 66 -2.42 2.46 -10.97
N VAL A 67 -3.41 2.08 -10.16
CA VAL A 67 -3.23 1.39 -8.88
C VAL A 67 -3.55 -0.09 -9.06
N LEU A 68 -2.69 -0.98 -8.57
CA LEU A 68 -2.96 -2.42 -8.49
C LEU A 68 -3.11 -2.84 -7.04
N ILE A 69 -4.13 -3.64 -6.74
CA ILE A 69 -4.32 -4.29 -5.44
C ILE A 69 -4.20 -5.79 -5.64
N ASN A 70 -3.25 -6.43 -4.96
CA ASN A 70 -2.91 -7.85 -5.11
C ASN A 70 -2.69 -8.27 -6.57
N GLY A 71 -2.07 -7.39 -7.35
CA GLY A 71 -1.79 -7.61 -8.78
C GLY A 71 -2.95 -7.29 -9.73
N ASN A 72 -4.13 -6.92 -9.23
CA ASN A 72 -5.28 -6.57 -10.04
C ASN A 72 -5.44 -5.05 -10.10
N LYS A 73 -5.48 -4.48 -11.32
CA LYS A 73 -5.69 -3.03 -11.51
C LYS A 73 -7.12 -2.65 -11.11
N ILE A 74 -7.26 -1.71 -10.20
CA ILE A 74 -8.57 -1.19 -9.80
C ILE A 74 -9.04 -0.12 -10.79
N GLN A 75 -10.35 -0.09 -11.07
CA GLN A 75 -10.98 0.92 -11.93
C GLN A 75 -11.99 1.78 -11.16
N VAL A 76 -12.51 1.24 -10.06
CA VAL A 76 -13.45 1.90 -9.17
C VAL A 76 -12.86 1.92 -7.76
N GLU A 77 -13.48 2.71 -6.90
CA GLU A 77 -13.14 2.67 -5.49
C GLU A 77 -13.30 1.26 -4.93
N THR A 78 -12.26 0.77 -4.24
CA THR A 78 -12.15 -0.63 -3.81
C THR A 78 -11.87 -0.70 -2.32
N THR A 79 -12.57 -1.58 -1.60
CA THR A 79 -12.30 -1.85 -0.17
C THR A 79 -10.94 -2.50 0.00
N LEU A 80 -10.18 -2.03 0.99
CA LEU A 80 -8.91 -2.64 1.41
C LEU A 80 -9.14 -3.65 2.53
N CYS A 81 -8.49 -4.80 2.40
CA CYS A 81 -8.43 -5.88 3.38
C CYS A 81 -7.07 -5.93 4.06
N ASP A 82 -7.00 -6.46 5.29
CA ASP A 82 -5.72 -6.64 6.00
C ASP A 82 -4.74 -7.45 5.13
N ASP A 83 -3.49 -7.02 5.13
CA ASP A 83 -2.38 -7.58 4.35
C ASP A 83 -2.47 -7.40 2.81
N ASP A 84 -3.33 -6.51 2.32
CA ASP A 84 -3.39 -6.16 0.89
C ASP A 84 -2.09 -5.51 0.38
N LEU A 85 -1.63 -5.97 -0.78
CA LEU A 85 -0.48 -5.40 -1.49
C LEU A 85 -0.94 -4.40 -2.54
N ILE A 86 -0.65 -3.13 -2.30
CA ILE A 86 -0.97 -2.03 -3.20
C ILE A 86 0.29 -1.65 -3.98
N THR A 87 0.27 -1.83 -5.30
CA THR A 87 1.39 -1.45 -6.18
C THR A 87 1.04 -0.17 -6.93
N ILE A 88 1.96 0.80 -6.85
CA ILE A 88 1.90 2.09 -7.54
C ILE A 88 3.27 2.40 -8.15
N GLY A 89 3.32 2.67 -9.46
CA GLY A 89 4.60 2.78 -10.16
C GLY A 89 5.44 1.51 -10.00
N LEU A 90 6.65 1.63 -9.45
CA LEU A 90 7.54 0.50 -9.13
C LEU A 90 7.60 0.20 -7.62
N THR A 91 6.74 0.84 -6.83
CA THR A 91 6.71 0.73 -5.36
C THR A 91 5.54 -0.15 -4.93
N THR A 92 5.78 -1.13 -4.06
CA THR A 92 4.73 -1.92 -3.41
C THR A 92 4.58 -1.51 -1.96
N LEU A 93 3.32 -1.28 -1.58
CA LEU A 93 2.87 -0.90 -0.26
C LEU A 93 2.08 -2.07 0.34
N LEU A 94 2.33 -2.39 1.60
CA LEU A 94 1.51 -3.30 2.38
C LEU A 94 0.52 -2.47 3.20
N PHE A 95 -0.77 -2.72 3.02
CA PHE A 95 -1.81 -2.21 3.90
C PHE A 95 -2.08 -3.20 5.03
N THR A 96 -2.25 -2.69 6.24
CA THR A 96 -2.64 -3.53 7.38
C THR A 96 -3.56 -2.79 8.33
N LEU A 97 -4.52 -3.51 8.91
CA LEU A 97 -5.44 -3.03 9.95
C LEU A 97 -4.82 -3.04 11.35
N ARG A 98 -3.54 -3.43 11.44
CA ARG A 98 -2.78 -3.46 12.68
C ARG A 98 -2.18 -2.09 12.96
N ASP A 99 -2.26 -1.72 14.23
CA ASP A 99 -1.43 -0.64 14.76
C ASP A 99 -0.12 -1.27 15.24
N PHE A 100 1.00 -0.60 14.98
CA PHE A 100 2.29 -1.03 15.49
C PHE A 100 2.79 0.02 16.46
N ASP A 101 3.09 -0.39 17.68
CA ASP A 101 3.65 0.50 18.70
C ASP A 101 5.04 1.02 18.31
N ASP A 102 5.77 0.31 17.43
CA ASP A 102 7.11 0.65 17.02
C ASP A 102 7.48 0.10 15.61
N ALA A 103 8.50 0.73 14.98
CA ALA A 103 8.97 0.37 13.64
C ALA A 103 9.54 -1.06 13.56
N LYS A 104 10.07 -1.63 14.65
CA LYS A 104 10.62 -2.98 14.69
C LYS A 104 9.49 -4.01 14.61
N SER A 105 8.37 -3.74 15.27
CA SER A 105 7.14 -4.55 15.20
C SER A 105 6.52 -4.52 13.80
N ALA A 106 6.47 -3.34 13.15
CA ALA A 106 6.02 -3.21 11.75
C ALA A 106 6.90 -4.02 10.78
N LEU A 107 8.23 -3.94 10.96
CA LEU A 107 9.19 -4.65 10.13
C LEU A 107 9.17 -6.17 10.36
N HIS A 108 8.88 -6.62 11.58
CA HIS A 108 8.67 -8.05 11.88
C HIS A 108 7.42 -8.59 11.17
N HIS A 109 6.32 -7.84 11.17
CA HIS A 109 5.11 -8.21 10.42
C HIS A 109 5.37 -8.31 8.92
N LEU A 110 6.10 -7.34 8.34
CA LEU A 110 6.52 -7.37 6.94
C LEU A 110 7.35 -8.63 6.60
N LYS A 111 8.27 -9.04 7.49
CA LYS A 111 9.08 -10.25 7.29
C LYS A 111 8.23 -11.51 7.30
N THR A 112 7.31 -11.64 8.25
CA THR A 112 6.39 -12.77 8.35
C THR A 112 5.49 -12.90 7.11
N ILE A 113 5.05 -11.77 6.56
CA ILE A 113 4.28 -11.75 5.30
C ILE A 113 5.19 -12.08 4.11
N GLY A 114 6.34 -11.43 4.00
CA GLY A 114 7.30 -11.68 2.92
C GLY A 114 7.76 -13.14 2.84
N GLU A 115 7.88 -13.84 3.97
CA GLU A 115 8.14 -15.28 4.03
C GLU A 115 6.96 -16.11 3.50
N ARG A 116 5.71 -15.72 3.80
CA ARG A 116 4.50 -16.36 3.25
C ARG A 116 4.34 -16.11 1.74
N THR A 117 4.58 -14.88 1.27
CA THR A 117 4.41 -14.51 -0.13
C THR A 117 5.51 -15.08 -1.03
N ARG A 118 6.73 -15.30 -0.50
CA ARG A 118 7.81 -15.99 -1.24
C ARG A 118 7.45 -17.43 -1.62
N ILE A 119 6.56 -18.09 -0.90
CA ILE A 119 6.13 -19.47 -1.20
C ILE A 119 5.16 -19.50 -2.40
N THR A 120 4.43 -18.41 -2.66
CA THR A 120 3.43 -18.32 -3.75
C THR A 120 3.91 -17.58 -5.01
N MET A 121 5.09 -16.95 -5.00
CA MET A 121 5.60 -16.18 -6.17
C MET A 121 6.45 -16.97 -7.18
N TYR A 122 6.55 -18.30 -7.07
CA TYR A 122 7.11 -19.13 -8.14
C TYR A 122 6.07 -20.12 -8.66
N PRO A 123 5.51 -19.95 -9.88
CA PRO A 123 5.06 -21.12 -10.61
C PRO A 123 6.32 -21.96 -10.89
N LYS A 124 6.34 -23.20 -10.41
CA LYS A 124 7.24 -24.22 -10.96
C LYS A 124 7.06 -24.18 -12.47
N LYS A 125 8.10 -23.78 -13.20
CA LYS A 125 8.17 -23.95 -14.64
C LYS A 125 7.95 -25.45 -14.91
N PRO A 126 6.93 -25.88 -15.67
CA PRO A 126 6.86 -27.27 -16.06
C PRO A 126 8.08 -27.58 -16.93
N MET A 127 8.80 -28.65 -16.59
CA MET A 127 9.73 -29.31 -17.51
C MET A 127 8.94 -30.04 -18.58
#